data_AF-A0A535R297-F1
#
_entry.id   AF-A0A535R297-F1
#
_cell.length_a   1.000
_cell.length_b   1.000
_cell.length_c   1.000
_cell.angle_alpha   90.00
_cell.angle_beta   90.00
_cell.angle_gamma   90.00
#
_symmetry.space_group_name_H-M   'P 1'
#
loop_
_entity.id
_entity.type
_entity.pdbx_description
1 polymer ?
#
loop_
_entity_poly.entity_id
_entity_poly.type
_entity_poly.pdbx_seq_one_letter_code
_entity_poly.pdbx_strand_id
1 'polypeptide(L)'
;MSRYLAQRLLGAIPTLIGISLLTFLFIRLIPGDAIAARLGTSTALTPEQLASLRAYFGLDQPLLVQYWTWLSSLLRGDAGYSIRTGRPVLVEITERLPATLELSAAAALIAIALGIPLGLLSAVRSRSRLDVAARIGGLIGLSLPSFWLGTLIIVLFSLYLRVVVTLLGIQVGQLLGGAVVVEEIFSVPGVGRMLLTAIVQRDYALVQGGVLAIAILFVALNIVVDLLYGYLDPRIRLA
;
A
#
# COMPACT_ATOMS: atom_id res chain seq x y z
N MET A 1 -21.76 13.61 -16.05
CA MET A 1 -20.46 13.75 -15.35
C MET A 1 -20.63 14.01 -13.86
N SER A 2 -21.29 15.11 -13.45
CA SER A 2 -21.50 15.42 -12.02
C SER A 2 -22.23 14.30 -11.25
N ARG A 3 -23.29 13.72 -11.83
CA ARG A 3 -24.01 12.56 -11.25
C ARG A 3 -23.13 11.32 -11.07
N TYR A 4 -22.32 11.00 -12.07
CA TYR A 4 -21.37 9.88 -12.04
C TYR A 4 -20.28 10.11 -10.96
N LEU A 5 -19.71 11.31 -10.91
CA LEU A 5 -18.72 11.69 -9.92
C LEU A 5 -19.32 11.63 -8.50
N ALA A 6 -20.55 12.10 -8.32
CA ALA A 6 -21.27 11.99 -7.05
C ALA A 6 -21.47 10.51 -6.65
N GLN A 7 -21.84 9.63 -7.58
CA GLN A 7 -21.97 8.19 -7.32
C GLN A 7 -20.63 7.56 -6.93
N ARG A 8 -19.53 7.93 -7.59
CA ARG A 8 -18.17 7.47 -7.24
C ARG A 8 -17.76 7.93 -5.84
N LEU A 9 -17.97 9.20 -5.52
CA LEU A 9 -17.66 9.75 -4.19
C LEU A 9 -18.52 9.08 -3.10
N LEU A 10 -19.81 8.89 -3.35
CA LEU A 10 -20.71 8.18 -2.44
C LEU A 10 -20.29 6.72 -2.27
N GLY A 11 -19.83 6.05 -3.33
CA GLY A 11 -19.30 4.68 -3.26
C GLY A 11 -17.93 4.57 -2.56
N ALA A 12 -17.15 5.64 -2.56
CA ALA A 12 -15.87 5.69 -1.84
C ALA A 12 -16.08 5.72 -0.32
N ILE A 13 -17.14 6.37 0.18
CA ILE A 13 -17.44 6.47 1.62
C ILE A 13 -17.52 5.08 2.31
N PRO A 14 -18.38 4.13 1.88
CA PRO A 14 -18.45 2.82 2.53
C PRO A 14 -17.14 2.03 2.37
N THR A 15 -16.41 2.24 1.27
CA THR A 15 -15.10 1.61 1.05
C THR A 15 -14.08 2.11 2.07
N LEU A 16 -13.97 3.44 2.25
CA LEU A 16 -13.05 4.04 3.20
C LEU A 16 -13.41 3.70 4.65
N ILE A 17 -14.71 3.66 4.99
CA ILE A 17 -15.19 3.19 6.30
C ILE A 17 -14.86 1.71 6.51
N GLY A 18 -15.03 0.88 5.49
CA GLY A 18 -14.67 -0.53 5.54
C GLY A 18 -13.16 -0.71 5.80
N ILE A 19 -12.32 0.01 5.06
CA ILE A 19 -10.86 -0.02 5.23
C ILE A 19 -10.45 0.51 6.61
N SER A 20 -11.03 1.61 7.08
CA SER A 20 -10.71 2.18 8.40
C SER A 20 -11.07 1.21 9.51
N LEU A 21 -12.26 0.60 9.44
CA LEU A 21 -12.73 -0.37 10.42
C LEU A 21 -11.87 -1.64 10.40
N LEU A 22 -11.62 -2.20 9.21
CA LEU A 22 -10.77 -3.39 9.07
C LEU A 22 -9.38 -3.13 9.61
N THR A 23 -8.73 -2.04 9.20
CA THR A 23 -7.38 -1.69 9.66
C THR A 23 -7.34 -1.50 11.17
N PHE A 24 -8.34 -0.81 11.73
CA PHE A 24 -8.48 -0.62 13.17
C PHE A 24 -8.64 -1.95 13.93
N LEU A 25 -9.51 -2.85 13.45
CA LEU A 25 -9.75 -4.15 14.05
C LEU A 25 -8.53 -5.07 13.92
N PHE A 26 -7.96 -5.19 12.73
CA PHE A 26 -6.81 -6.07 12.45
C PHE A 26 -5.67 -5.82 13.41
N ILE A 27 -5.31 -4.55 13.62
CA ILE A 27 -4.22 -4.17 14.52
C ILE A 27 -4.49 -4.55 15.97
N ARG A 28 -5.75 -4.48 16.40
CA ARG A 28 -6.17 -4.83 17.77
C ARG A 28 -6.35 -6.33 17.98
N LEU A 29 -6.49 -7.08 16.90
CA LEU A 29 -6.49 -8.55 16.92
C LEU A 29 -5.07 -9.13 16.96
N ILE A 30 -4.03 -8.33 16.68
CA ILE A 30 -2.64 -8.78 16.81
C ILE A 30 -2.33 -9.00 18.29
N PRO A 31 -2.00 -10.23 18.72
CA PRO A 31 -1.75 -10.51 20.12
C PRO A 31 -0.48 -9.80 20.64
N GLY A 32 -0.63 -9.15 21.80
CA GLY A 32 0.41 -8.47 22.55
C GLY A 32 0.24 -6.94 22.55
N ASP A 33 0.26 -6.37 23.76
CA ASP A 33 0.05 -4.94 24.02
C ASP A 33 1.23 -4.12 23.48
N ALA A 34 0.98 -3.14 22.60
CA ALA A 34 2.03 -2.25 22.07
C ALA A 34 2.79 -1.52 23.17
N ILE A 35 2.14 -1.22 24.29
CA ILE A 35 2.76 -0.59 25.46
C ILE A 35 3.75 -1.57 26.09
N ALA A 36 3.34 -2.83 26.26
CA ALA A 36 4.21 -3.89 26.80
C ALA A 36 5.35 -4.27 25.86
N ALA A 37 5.13 -4.28 24.54
CA ALA A 37 6.14 -4.61 23.54
C ALA A 37 7.30 -3.60 23.52
N ARG A 38 7.01 -2.32 23.81
CA ARG A 38 8.02 -1.27 23.86
C ARG A 38 8.77 -1.19 25.19
N LEU A 39 8.06 -1.37 26.29
CA LEU A 39 8.62 -1.24 27.64
C LEU A 39 9.26 -2.54 28.14
N GLY A 40 8.81 -3.69 27.64
CA GLY A 40 9.30 -5.03 28.00
C GLY A 40 10.76 -5.34 27.62
N THR A 41 11.44 -4.48 26.88
CA THR A 41 12.89 -4.58 26.62
C THR A 41 13.74 -3.70 27.53
N SER A 42 13.15 -2.72 28.22
CA SER A 42 13.90 -1.71 29.00
C SER A 42 13.56 -1.70 30.49
N THR A 43 12.37 -2.13 30.91
CA THR A 43 12.00 -2.29 32.34
C THR A 43 10.74 -3.16 32.42
N ALA A 44 10.75 -4.20 33.25
CA ALA A 44 9.52 -4.92 33.57
C ALA A 44 8.57 -3.95 34.28
N LEU A 45 7.57 -3.43 33.57
CA LEU A 45 6.56 -2.55 34.17
C LEU A 45 5.78 -3.34 35.22
N THR A 46 5.54 -2.69 36.36
CA THR A 46 4.57 -3.20 37.33
C THR A 46 3.16 -3.23 36.72
N PRO A 47 2.30 -4.20 37.09
CA PRO A 47 0.92 -4.26 36.60
C PRO A 47 0.13 -2.95 36.80
N GLU A 48 0.41 -2.20 37.87
CA GLU A 48 -0.24 -0.90 38.12
C GLU A 48 0.20 0.19 37.12
N GLN A 49 1.50 0.26 36.79
CA GLN A 49 2.00 1.20 35.79
C GLN A 49 1.42 0.92 34.41
N LEU A 50 1.31 -0.36 34.03
CA LEU A 50 0.71 -0.75 32.76
C LEU A 50 -0.78 -0.36 32.69
N ALA A 51 -1.54 -0.54 33.77
CA ALA A 51 -2.94 -0.13 33.84
C ALA A 51 -3.11 1.40 33.72
N SER A 52 -2.24 2.18 34.37
CA SER A 52 -2.28 3.65 34.25
C SER A 52 -1.97 4.15 32.84
N LEU A 53 -1.05 3.49 32.14
CA LEU A 53 -0.72 3.77 30.74
C LEU A 53 -1.87 3.40 29.80
N ARG A 54 -2.53 2.26 30.00
CA ARG A 54 -3.71 1.87 29.22
C ARG A 54 -4.87 2.85 29.39
N ALA A 55 -5.09 3.34 30.61
CA ALA A 55 -6.11 4.34 30.89
C ALA A 55 -5.79 5.66 30.20
N TYR A 56 -4.52 6.09 30.22
CA TYR A 56 -4.04 7.30 29.55
C TYR A 56 -4.23 7.24 28.03
N PHE A 57 -3.93 6.09 27.40
CA PHE A 57 -4.12 5.88 25.95
C PHE A 57 -5.56 5.48 25.57
N GLY A 58 -6.49 5.41 26.53
CA GLY A 58 -7.89 5.02 26.28
C GLY A 58 -8.07 3.57 25.83
N LEU A 59 -7.07 2.71 26.05
CA LEU A 59 -7.09 1.31 25.62
C LEU A 59 -8.08 0.46 26.42
N ASP A 60 -8.49 0.94 27.60
CA ASP A 60 -9.48 0.28 28.47
C ASP A 60 -10.93 0.52 28.02
N GLN A 61 -11.15 1.43 27.07
CA GLN A 61 -12.49 1.75 26.59
C GLN A 61 -13.04 0.66 25.64
N PRO A 62 -14.37 0.53 25.49
CA PRO A 62 -14.94 -0.37 24.49
C PRO A 62 -14.40 -0.08 23.08
N LEU A 63 -14.19 -1.14 22.28
CA LEU A 63 -13.59 -1.04 20.93
C LEU A 63 -14.29 -0.01 20.03
N LEU A 64 -15.62 0.09 20.14
CA LEU A 64 -16.42 1.03 19.36
C LEU A 64 -16.12 2.49 19.73
N VAL A 65 -15.94 2.78 21.02
CA VAL A 65 -15.58 4.13 21.51
C VAL A 65 -14.18 4.48 21.04
N GLN A 66 -13.24 3.54 21.15
CA GLN A 66 -11.88 3.75 20.66
C GLN A 66 -11.85 4.01 19.15
N TYR A 67 -12.68 3.32 18.36
CA TYR A 67 -12.78 3.53 16.91
C TYR A 67 -13.33 4.91 16.60
N TRP A 68 -14.42 5.31 17.27
CA TRP A 68 -15.04 6.61 17.04
C TRP A 68 -14.13 7.76 17.43
N THR A 69 -13.45 7.67 18.58
CA THR A 69 -12.47 8.66 19.01
C THR A 69 -11.34 8.79 17.98
N TRP A 70 -10.75 7.67 17.56
CA TRP A 70 -9.68 7.66 16.55
C TRP A 70 -10.14 8.25 15.21
N LEU A 71 -11.31 7.83 14.70
CA LEU A 71 -11.86 8.32 13.45
C LEU A 71 -12.16 9.83 13.52
N SER A 72 -12.71 10.29 14.65
CA SER A 72 -13.01 11.71 14.86
C SER A 72 -11.76 12.58 14.92
N SER A 73 -10.68 12.11 15.56
CA SER A 73 -9.37 12.78 15.56
C SER A 73 -8.80 12.85 14.16
N LEU A 74 -8.87 11.76 13.40
CA LEU A 74 -8.39 11.71 12.03
C LEU A 74 -9.11 12.71 11.12
N LEU A 75 -10.44 12.81 11.24
CA LEU A 75 -11.25 13.78 10.50
C LEU A 75 -10.93 15.24 10.87
N ARG A 76 -10.36 15.49 12.05
CA ARG A 76 -9.86 16.80 12.47
C ARG A 76 -8.42 17.08 12.03
N GLY A 77 -7.80 16.15 11.29
CA GLY A 77 -6.41 16.26 10.87
C GLY A 77 -5.41 15.79 11.92
N ASP A 78 -5.83 15.02 12.92
CA ASP A 78 -4.95 14.40 13.91
C ASP A 78 -4.91 12.88 13.71
N ALA A 79 -3.89 12.41 12.99
CA ALA A 79 -3.61 10.98 12.81
C ALA A 79 -2.81 10.37 13.99
N GLY A 80 -2.59 11.13 15.06
CA GLY A 80 -1.73 10.76 16.17
C GLY A 80 -0.25 10.90 15.86
N TYR A 81 0.55 10.31 16.73
CA TYR A 81 2.01 10.36 16.69
C TYR A 81 2.58 8.97 16.47
N SER A 82 3.63 8.87 15.64
CA SER A 82 4.39 7.64 15.54
C SER A 82 5.05 7.38 16.88
N ILE A 83 4.87 6.17 17.41
CA ILE A 83 5.59 5.78 18.63
C ILE A 83 7.09 5.76 18.35
N ARG A 84 7.53 5.32 17.16
CA ARG A 84 8.94 5.22 16.82
C ARG A 84 9.66 6.57 16.82
N THR A 85 9.14 7.53 16.07
CA THR A 85 9.83 8.80 15.80
C THR A 85 9.39 9.93 16.72
N GLY A 86 8.23 9.79 17.40
CA GLY A 86 7.60 10.86 18.17
C GLY A 86 7.03 11.99 17.31
N ARG A 87 6.98 11.84 15.98
CA ARG A 87 6.47 12.86 15.05
C ARG A 87 5.00 12.64 14.71
N PRO A 88 4.25 13.69 14.32
CA PRO A 88 2.90 13.53 13.81
C PRO A 88 2.87 12.61 12.59
N VAL A 89 1.95 11.65 12.59
CA VAL A 89 1.82 10.64 11.53
C VAL A 89 1.56 11.28 10.16
N LEU A 90 0.75 12.35 10.11
CA LEU A 90 0.49 13.05 8.84
C LEU A 90 1.76 13.64 8.23
N VAL A 91 2.65 14.21 9.05
CA VAL A 91 3.93 14.76 8.56
C VAL A 91 4.77 13.62 7.97
N GLU A 92 4.89 12.51 8.69
CA GLU A 92 5.62 11.33 8.22
C GLU A 92 5.08 10.74 6.92
N ILE A 93 3.76 10.76 6.71
CA ILE A 93 3.12 10.31 5.47
C ILE A 93 3.46 11.29 4.34
N THR A 94 3.23 12.59 4.56
CA THR A 94 3.40 13.61 3.52
C THR A 94 4.84 13.73 3.01
N GLU A 95 5.83 13.54 3.88
CA GLU A 95 7.25 13.55 3.49
C GLU A 95 7.64 12.37 2.61
N ARG A 96 6.93 11.24 2.73
CA ARG A 96 7.25 9.98 2.04
C ARG A 96 6.38 9.73 0.81
N LEU A 97 5.25 10.44 0.71
CA LEU A 97 4.31 10.34 -0.39
C LEU A 97 4.95 10.59 -1.77
N PRO A 98 5.85 11.60 -1.95
CA PRO A 98 6.46 11.88 -3.24
C PRO A 98 7.26 10.69 -3.77
N ALA A 99 8.06 10.03 -2.91
CA ALA A 99 8.86 8.88 -3.32
C ALA A 99 8.00 7.71 -3.83
N THR A 100 6.91 7.40 -3.14
CA THR A 100 5.98 6.35 -3.58
C THR A 100 5.31 6.74 -4.91
N LEU A 101 4.89 7.99 -5.08
CA LEU A 101 4.28 8.48 -6.32
C LEU A 101 5.25 8.44 -7.50
N GLU A 102 6.49 8.88 -7.32
CA GLU A 102 7.54 8.86 -8.34
C GLU A 102 7.83 7.43 -8.80
N LEU A 103 7.99 6.50 -7.86
CA LEU A 103 8.24 5.08 -8.16
C LEU A 103 7.05 4.44 -8.88
N SER A 104 5.83 4.66 -8.40
CA SER A 104 4.61 4.12 -9.04
C SER A 104 4.41 4.69 -10.45
N ALA A 105 4.68 5.99 -10.66
CA ALA A 105 4.58 6.63 -11.97
C ALA A 105 5.63 6.08 -12.94
N ALA A 106 6.89 5.95 -12.51
CA ALA A 106 7.95 5.38 -13.33
C ALA A 106 7.64 3.94 -13.77
N ALA A 107 7.14 3.11 -12.84
CA ALA A 107 6.74 1.73 -13.16
C ALA A 107 5.61 1.68 -14.20
N ALA A 108 4.61 2.55 -14.06
CA ALA A 108 3.49 2.65 -15.01
C ALA A 108 3.97 3.06 -16.41
N LEU A 109 4.89 4.03 -16.51
CA LEU A 109 5.46 4.45 -17.78
C LEU A 109 6.20 3.32 -18.50
N ILE A 110 6.99 2.52 -17.78
CA ILE A 110 7.69 1.36 -18.35
C ILE A 110 6.69 0.29 -18.81
N ALA A 111 5.68 0.00 -17.99
CA ALA A 111 4.64 -0.98 -18.33
C ALA A 111 3.87 -0.56 -19.60
N ILE A 112 3.56 0.73 -19.75
CA ILE A 112 2.94 1.29 -20.96
C ILE A 112 3.89 1.17 -22.16
N ALA A 113 5.15 1.57 -22.00
CA ALA A 113 6.14 1.60 -23.06
C ALA A 113 6.47 0.20 -23.63
N LEU A 114 6.39 -0.85 -22.80
CA LEU A 114 6.65 -2.22 -23.24
C LEU A 114 5.35 -2.98 -23.56
N GLY A 115 4.35 -2.86 -22.70
CA GLY A 115 3.10 -3.61 -22.78
C GLY A 115 2.26 -3.25 -23.99
N ILE A 116 2.11 -1.95 -24.31
CA ILE A 116 1.31 -1.52 -25.46
C ILE A 116 1.94 -1.99 -26.78
N PRO A 117 3.24 -1.74 -27.07
CA PRO A 117 3.83 -2.22 -28.32
C PRO A 117 3.82 -3.74 -28.45
N LEU A 118 4.13 -4.49 -27.39
CA LEU A 118 4.10 -5.95 -27.43
C LEU A 118 2.68 -6.48 -27.66
N GLY A 119 1.68 -5.89 -26.99
CA GLY A 119 0.27 -6.22 -27.20
C GLY A 119 -0.20 -5.92 -28.62
N LEU A 120 0.15 -4.76 -29.17
CA LEU A 120 -0.17 -4.38 -30.55
C LEU A 120 0.52 -5.30 -31.57
N LEU A 121 1.81 -5.61 -31.38
CA LEU A 121 2.55 -6.51 -32.26
C LEU A 121 2.00 -7.94 -32.25
N SER A 122 1.62 -8.44 -31.07
CA SER A 122 0.95 -9.74 -30.90
C SER A 122 -0.42 -9.76 -31.56
N ALA A 123 -1.18 -8.65 -31.49
CA ALA A 123 -2.48 -8.51 -32.16
C ALA A 123 -2.36 -8.50 -33.69
N VAL A 124 -1.41 -7.74 -34.24
CA VAL A 124 -1.20 -7.63 -35.70
C VAL A 124 -0.61 -8.91 -36.29
N ARG A 125 0.27 -9.60 -35.56
CA ARG A 125 0.89 -10.88 -35.99
C ARG A 125 0.31 -12.07 -35.25
N SER A 126 -1.02 -12.20 -35.28
CA SER A 126 -1.71 -13.31 -34.62
C SER A 126 -1.18 -14.67 -35.08
N ARG A 127 -1.04 -15.61 -34.14
CA ARG A 127 -0.49 -16.97 -34.33
C ARG A 127 1.00 -17.05 -34.72
N SER A 128 1.72 -15.93 -34.72
CA SER A 128 3.18 -15.92 -34.91
C SER A 128 3.92 -16.40 -33.66
N ARG A 129 5.20 -16.75 -33.80
CA ARG A 129 6.08 -17.07 -32.66
C ARG A 129 6.15 -15.93 -31.64
N LEU A 130 6.04 -14.68 -32.10
CA LEU A 130 5.99 -13.50 -31.24
C LEU A 130 4.67 -13.41 -30.47
N ASP A 131 3.54 -13.73 -31.11
CA ASP A 131 2.23 -13.78 -30.46
C ASP A 131 2.20 -14.89 -29.40
N VAL A 132 2.68 -16.08 -29.74
CA VAL A 132 2.79 -17.20 -28.79
C VAL A 132 3.75 -16.87 -27.66
N ALA A 133 4.92 -16.27 -27.92
CA ALA A 133 5.86 -15.87 -26.88
C ALA A 133 5.30 -14.75 -25.99
N ALA A 134 4.59 -13.76 -26.54
CA ALA A 134 3.96 -12.69 -25.77
C ALA A 134 2.81 -13.23 -24.90
N ARG A 135 1.98 -14.14 -25.43
CA ARG A 135 0.90 -14.78 -24.67
C ARG A 135 1.42 -15.72 -23.61
N ILE A 136 2.40 -16.57 -23.93
CA ILE A 136 3.03 -17.46 -22.97
C ILE A 136 3.75 -16.63 -21.91
N GLY A 137 4.50 -15.60 -22.29
CA GLY A 137 5.15 -14.67 -21.35
C GLY A 137 4.15 -13.95 -20.44
N GLY A 138 3.03 -13.48 -21.00
CA GLY A 138 1.93 -12.88 -20.24
C GLY A 138 1.24 -13.89 -19.32
N LEU A 139 0.94 -15.10 -19.81
CA LEU A 139 0.32 -16.16 -19.03
C LEU A 139 1.24 -16.67 -17.92
N ILE A 140 2.53 -16.88 -18.19
CA ILE A 140 3.55 -17.21 -17.19
C ILE A 140 3.63 -16.10 -16.13
N GLY A 141 3.63 -14.84 -16.56
CA GLY A 141 3.60 -13.68 -15.66
C GLY A 141 2.33 -13.62 -14.78
N LEU A 142 1.19 -14.11 -15.28
CA LEU A 142 -0.08 -14.10 -14.55
C LEU A 142 -0.36 -15.36 -13.71
N SER A 143 0.18 -16.53 -14.10
CA SER A 143 -0.32 -17.84 -13.63
C SER A 143 0.58 -18.52 -12.60
N LEU A 144 1.82 -18.08 -12.46
CA LEU A 144 2.75 -18.64 -11.48
C LEU A 144 2.67 -17.86 -10.17
N PRO A 145 2.54 -18.56 -9.01
CA PRO A 145 2.58 -17.90 -7.72
C PRO A 145 3.88 -17.10 -7.59
N SER A 146 3.75 -15.80 -7.34
CA SER A 146 4.84 -14.81 -7.44
C SER A 146 6.06 -15.16 -6.58
N PHE A 147 5.87 -15.86 -5.47
CA PHE A 147 6.96 -16.29 -4.59
C PHE A 147 7.74 -17.50 -5.13
N TRP A 148 7.08 -18.43 -5.85
CA TRP A 148 7.61 -19.74 -6.26
C TRP A 148 8.51 -19.64 -7.49
N LEU A 149 8.08 -18.84 -8.48
CA LEU A 149 8.92 -18.47 -9.62
C LEU A 149 10.13 -17.62 -9.18
N GLY A 150 9.92 -16.73 -8.21
CA GLY A 150 10.99 -15.90 -7.64
C GLY A 150 12.09 -16.74 -6.99
N THR A 151 11.73 -17.75 -6.19
CA THR A 151 12.71 -18.65 -5.55
C THR A 151 13.44 -19.55 -6.55
N LEU A 152 12.73 -20.13 -7.53
CA LEU A 152 13.36 -20.96 -8.57
C LEU A 152 14.32 -20.17 -9.46
N ILE A 153 14.00 -18.92 -9.77
CA ILE A 153 14.87 -18.03 -10.55
C ILE A 153 16.06 -17.55 -9.70
N ILE A 154 15.87 -17.26 -8.42
CA ILE A 154 16.97 -16.94 -7.47
C ILE A 154 17.97 -18.10 -7.37
N VAL A 155 17.50 -19.34 -7.23
CA VAL A 155 18.36 -20.52 -7.12
C VAL A 155 19.12 -20.78 -8.43
N LEU A 156 18.45 -20.64 -9.57
CA LEU A 156 19.06 -20.85 -10.90
C LEU A 156 20.10 -19.77 -11.24
N PHE A 157 19.87 -18.51 -10.83
CA PHE A 157 20.76 -17.37 -11.08
C PHE A 157 21.90 -17.22 -10.07
N SER A 158 21.69 -17.62 -8.80
CA SER A 158 22.73 -17.75 -7.77
C SER A 158 23.89 -18.65 -8.21
N LEU A 159 23.60 -19.62 -9.06
CA LEU A 159 24.58 -20.58 -9.58
C LEU A 159 25.40 -20.08 -10.77
N TYR A 160 24.97 -19.05 -11.54
CA TYR A 160 25.56 -18.79 -12.87
C TYR A 160 26.00 -17.36 -13.22
N LEU A 161 25.62 -16.25 -12.52
CA LEU A 161 26.10 -14.89 -12.90
C LEU A 161 26.15 -13.88 -11.73
N ARG A 162 27.33 -13.27 -11.50
CA ARG A 162 27.64 -12.40 -10.33
C ARG A 162 27.27 -10.90 -10.41
N VAL A 163 26.82 -10.32 -11.52
CA VAL A 163 26.69 -8.82 -11.61
C VAL A 163 25.42 -8.29 -12.31
N VAL A 164 24.31 -9.03 -12.36
CA VAL A 164 23.03 -8.47 -12.88
C VAL A 164 21.88 -8.73 -11.91
N VAL A 165 22.18 -8.53 -10.63
CA VAL A 165 21.25 -8.63 -9.50
C VAL A 165 20.31 -7.41 -9.42
N THR A 166 20.55 -6.37 -10.23
CA THR A 166 20.06 -5.02 -9.89
C THR A 166 18.86 -4.54 -10.70
N LEU A 167 18.58 -5.08 -11.88
CA LEU A 167 17.78 -4.29 -12.85
C LEU A 167 16.35 -4.75 -13.13
N LEU A 168 15.91 -5.96 -12.77
CA LEU A 168 14.55 -6.42 -13.13
C LEU A 168 13.81 -7.16 -12.01
N GLY A 169 14.06 -6.79 -10.75
CA GLY A 169 13.19 -7.13 -9.61
C GLY A 169 11.85 -6.39 -9.59
N ILE A 170 11.44 -5.76 -10.70
CA ILE A 170 10.64 -4.52 -10.66
C ILE A 170 9.17 -4.68 -11.06
N GLN A 171 8.66 -5.85 -11.45
CA GLN A 171 7.30 -5.91 -12.00
C GLN A 171 6.42 -7.10 -11.58
N VAL A 172 6.42 -7.60 -10.33
CA VAL A 172 5.43 -8.67 -9.97
C VAL A 172 4.72 -8.53 -8.59
N GLY A 173 5.11 -7.58 -7.73
CA GLY A 173 4.28 -7.17 -6.57
C GLY A 173 3.23 -6.11 -6.92
N GLN A 174 2.84 -6.06 -8.20
CA GLN A 174 2.82 -4.83 -8.98
C GLN A 174 2.01 -3.67 -8.38
N LEU A 175 2.72 -2.55 -8.28
CA LEU A 175 2.28 -1.16 -8.10
C LEU A 175 2.17 -0.61 -6.67
N LEU A 176 1.60 -1.31 -5.69
CA LEU A 176 1.68 -0.85 -4.27
C LEU A 176 2.72 -1.62 -3.46
N GLY A 177 2.78 -2.95 -3.58
CA GLY A 177 3.85 -3.77 -2.98
C GLY A 177 5.21 -3.59 -3.67
N GLY A 178 5.21 -3.26 -4.96
CA GLY A 178 6.44 -2.99 -5.72
C GLY A 178 7.19 -1.75 -5.22
N ALA A 179 6.47 -0.65 -4.96
CA ALA A 179 7.07 0.55 -4.38
C ALA A 179 7.65 0.26 -3.00
N VAL A 180 6.91 -0.43 -2.13
CA VAL A 180 7.36 -0.84 -0.79
C VAL A 180 8.69 -1.60 -0.81
N VAL A 181 8.85 -2.54 -1.74
CA VAL A 181 10.05 -3.39 -1.83
C VAL A 181 11.23 -2.62 -2.41
N VAL A 182 11.01 -1.76 -3.42
CA VAL A 182 12.05 -0.85 -3.92
C VAL A 182 12.47 0.12 -2.81
N GLU A 183 11.51 0.64 -2.06
CA GLU A 183 11.75 1.48 -0.89
C GLU A 183 12.59 0.76 0.16
N GLU A 184 12.31 -0.50 0.46
CA GLU A 184 13.08 -1.27 1.44
C GLU A 184 14.50 -1.61 0.95
N ILE A 185 14.62 -2.16 -0.26
CA ILE A 185 15.89 -2.63 -0.83
C ILE A 185 16.85 -1.47 -1.09
N PHE A 186 16.36 -0.41 -1.73
CA PHE A 186 17.17 0.78 -2.03
C PHE A 186 17.12 1.81 -0.91
N SER A 187 16.49 1.47 0.22
CA SER A 187 16.31 2.37 1.36
C SER A 187 15.66 3.71 1.01
N VAL A 188 14.83 3.76 -0.05
CA VAL A 188 14.07 4.96 -0.41
C VAL A 188 13.02 5.21 0.67
N PRO A 189 12.91 6.45 1.20
CA PRO A 189 11.98 6.77 2.28
C PRO A 189 10.55 6.94 1.75
N GLY A 190 9.90 5.86 1.32
CA GLY A 190 8.50 5.89 0.88
C GLY A 190 7.50 5.35 1.90
N VAL A 191 6.21 5.52 1.59
CA VAL A 191 5.09 5.20 2.49
C VAL A 191 4.98 3.69 2.72
N GLY A 192 5.36 2.89 1.73
CA GLY A 192 5.32 1.45 1.81
C GLY A 192 6.27 0.86 2.85
N ARG A 193 7.54 1.26 2.77
CA ARG A 193 8.57 0.90 3.77
C ARG A 193 8.20 1.42 5.16
N MET A 194 7.66 2.63 5.24
CA MET A 194 7.15 3.18 6.48
C MET A 194 6.10 2.26 7.10
N LEU A 195 5.13 1.79 6.32
CA LEU A 195 4.09 0.87 6.79
C LEU A 195 4.64 -0.51 7.20
N LEU A 196 5.56 -1.10 6.43
CA LEU A 196 6.18 -2.37 6.81
C LEU A 196 6.88 -2.27 8.16
N THR A 197 7.71 -1.24 8.32
CA THR A 197 8.43 -1.03 9.59
C THR A 197 7.47 -0.72 10.73
N ALA A 198 6.37 0.01 10.47
CA ALA A 198 5.32 0.28 11.45
C ALA A 198 4.60 -1.00 11.90
N ILE A 199 4.29 -1.93 10.99
CA ILE A 199 3.65 -3.22 11.30
C ILE A 199 4.57 -4.06 12.19
N VAL A 200 5.84 -4.20 11.80
CA VAL A 200 6.84 -4.98 12.56
C VAL A 200 7.04 -4.39 13.95
N GLN A 201 7.06 -3.08 14.07
CA GLN A 201 7.28 -2.38 15.33
C GLN A 201 5.99 -2.10 16.12
N ARG A 202 4.84 -2.58 15.64
CA ARG A 202 3.53 -2.37 16.28
C ARG A 202 3.20 -0.89 16.50
N ASP A 203 3.61 -0.02 15.56
CA ASP A 203 3.27 1.40 15.55
C ASP A 203 1.87 1.59 14.95
N TYR A 204 0.86 1.44 15.82
CA TYR A 204 -0.54 1.39 15.39
C TYR A 204 -1.02 2.68 14.73
N ALA A 205 -0.62 3.84 15.27
CA ALA A 205 -1.01 5.13 14.71
C ALA A 205 -0.47 5.29 13.29
N LEU A 206 0.80 4.92 13.08
CA LEU A 206 1.46 5.01 11.78
C LEU A 206 0.86 4.03 10.76
N VAL A 207 0.51 2.79 11.17
CA VAL A 207 -0.15 1.83 10.27
C VAL A 207 -1.55 2.31 9.90
N GLN A 208 -2.36 2.70 10.88
CA GLN A 208 -3.73 3.15 10.66
C GLN A 208 -3.80 4.39 9.77
N GLY A 209 -2.98 5.41 10.07
CA GLY A 209 -2.88 6.62 9.27
C GLY A 209 -2.33 6.36 7.87
N GLY A 210 -1.27 5.56 7.74
CA GLY A 210 -0.65 5.29 6.45
C GLY A 210 -1.51 4.44 5.52
N VAL A 211 -2.19 3.41 6.03
CA VAL A 211 -3.12 2.58 5.23
C VAL A 211 -4.30 3.43 4.72
N LEU A 212 -4.86 4.29 5.58
CA LEU A 212 -5.92 5.19 5.15
C LEU A 212 -5.44 6.24 4.16
N ALA A 213 -4.23 6.78 4.32
CA ALA A 213 -3.66 7.70 3.34
C ALA A 213 -3.50 7.04 1.96
N ILE A 214 -3.03 5.79 1.91
CA ILE A 214 -2.97 5.02 0.65
C ILE A 214 -4.37 4.77 0.07
N ALA A 215 -5.35 4.42 0.90
CA ALA A 215 -6.72 4.19 0.43
C ALA A 215 -7.35 5.46 -0.15
N ILE A 216 -7.16 6.61 0.51
CA ILE A 216 -7.62 7.92 0.02
C ILE A 216 -6.90 8.28 -1.28
N LEU A 217 -5.58 8.08 -1.34
CA LEU A 217 -4.79 8.31 -2.56
C LEU A 217 -5.31 7.44 -3.72
N PHE A 218 -5.60 6.17 -3.47
CA PHE A 218 -6.12 5.25 -4.48
C PHE A 218 -7.50 5.68 -5.00
N VAL A 219 -8.40 6.11 -4.10
CA VAL A 219 -9.69 6.69 -4.49
C VAL A 219 -9.49 7.95 -5.33
N ALA A 220 -8.57 8.84 -4.93
CA ALA A 220 -8.27 10.06 -5.68
C ALA A 220 -7.72 9.75 -7.08
N LEU A 221 -6.80 8.79 -7.20
CA LEU A 221 -6.26 8.34 -8.49
C LEU A 221 -7.35 7.74 -9.38
N ASN A 222 -8.25 6.93 -8.84
CA ASN A 222 -9.38 6.39 -9.61
C ASN A 222 -10.29 7.49 -10.12
N ILE A 223 -10.57 8.51 -9.31
CA ILE A 223 -11.36 9.67 -9.74
C ILE A 223 -10.64 10.42 -10.88
N VAL A 224 -9.31 10.62 -10.78
CA VAL A 224 -8.53 11.23 -11.86
C VAL A 224 -8.64 10.42 -13.14
N VAL A 225 -8.50 9.09 -13.05
CA VAL A 225 -8.65 8.18 -14.19
C VAL A 225 -10.05 8.29 -14.80
N ASP A 226 -11.10 8.28 -13.99
CA ASP A 226 -12.47 8.43 -14.46
C ASP A 226 -12.70 9.78 -15.16
N LEU A 227 -12.13 10.87 -14.65
CA LEU A 227 -12.20 12.19 -15.27
C LEU A 227 -11.48 12.20 -16.62
N LEU A 228 -10.31 11.56 -16.72
CA LEU A 228 -9.58 11.41 -17.98
C LEU A 228 -10.39 10.60 -19.00
N TYR A 229 -11.00 9.50 -18.59
CA TYR A 229 -11.90 8.72 -19.45
C TYR A 229 -13.09 9.56 -19.92
N GLY A 230 -13.71 10.31 -19.02
CA GLY A 230 -14.83 11.19 -19.33
C GLY A 230 -14.51 12.35 -20.27
N TYR A 231 -13.25 12.78 -20.29
CA TYR A 231 -12.73 13.78 -21.22
C TYR A 231 -12.43 13.15 -22.60
N LEU A 232 -11.81 11.97 -22.62
CA LEU A 232 -11.37 11.29 -23.84
C LEU A 232 -12.51 10.59 -24.61
N ASP A 233 -13.54 10.09 -23.93
CA ASP A 233 -14.71 9.47 -24.57
C ASP A 233 -16.03 10.19 -24.21
N PRO A 234 -16.60 11.00 -25.12
CA PRO A 234 -17.86 11.72 -24.89
C PRO A 234 -19.09 10.83 -24.75
N ARG A 235 -19.02 9.54 -25.15
CA ARG A 235 -20.17 8.62 -25.22
C ARG A 235 -20.63 8.11 -23.85
N ILE A 236 -19.79 8.23 -22.83
CA ILE A 236 -20.05 7.77 -21.44
C ILE A 236 -20.97 8.76 -20.67
N ARG A 237 -21.42 9.86 -21.30
CA ARG A 237 -22.34 10.84 -20.69
C ARG A 237 -23.79 10.37 -20.52
N LEU A 238 -24.16 9.19 -21.03
CA LEU A 238 -25.56 8.73 -21.17
C LEU A 238 -25.96 7.50 -20.32
N ALA A 239 -25.19 7.10 -19.30
CA ALA A 239 -25.63 6.09 -18.32
C ALA A 239 -25.80 6.70 -16.92
#